data_AF-B5LGH1-F1
#
_entry.id   AF-B5LGH1-F1
#
_cell.length_a   1.000
_cell.length_b   1.000
_cell.length_c   1.000
_cell.angle_alpha   90.00
_cell.angle_beta   90.00
_cell.angle_gamma   90.00
#
_symmetry.space_group_name_H-M   'P 1'
#
loop_
_entity.id
_entity.type
_entity.pdbx_description
1 polymer ?
#
loop_
_entity_poly.entity_id
_entity_poly.type
_entity_poly.pdbx_seq_one_letter_code
_entity_poly.pdbx_strand_id
1 'polypeptide(L)'
;ASSIDPCKFEYDKLTGAARGNPCTNLSGKEEPRFSDKIGGQCTKEKISGSTNTCGACAPYRRLHLCHHNLENISDYNSNARHKLLAEVCYAAKHEGQSLVEKHKEYITENPDSQICTVLARSFADIGDIVRGRDLYRGNKQEKEQREKLDEKLKEIFKKIHNGLDGKAQARYNGDTDNFYQLREDWWNANRQEIWKAITCDEENKLASASYFRATCGGDEKTGTQASHKCRCKDKKGKNETDQVPTYFDYVPQFLRWFEEWAED
;
A
#
# COMPACT_ATOMS: atom_id res chain seq x y z
N ALA A 1 -17.61 -20.65 -6.22
CA ALA A 1 -16.66 -19.70 -6.82
C ALA A 1 -16.37 -18.63 -5.78
N SER A 2 -15.13 -18.54 -5.28
CA SER A 2 -14.71 -17.43 -4.43
C SER A 2 -14.72 -16.14 -5.26
N SER A 3 -15.25 -15.06 -4.70
CA SER A 3 -15.30 -13.76 -5.37
C SER A 3 -13.88 -13.26 -5.66
N ILE A 4 -13.66 -12.72 -6.86
CA ILE A 4 -12.43 -12.01 -7.26
C ILE A 4 -12.40 -10.58 -6.65
N ASP A 5 -13.53 -10.13 -6.10
CA ASP A 5 -13.65 -8.81 -5.47
C ASP A 5 -12.82 -8.72 -4.17
N PRO A 6 -11.78 -7.87 -4.11
CA PRO A 6 -10.92 -7.73 -2.94
C PRO A 6 -11.67 -7.26 -1.68
N CYS A 7 -12.88 -6.68 -1.81
CA CYS A 7 -13.68 -6.29 -0.66
C CYS A 7 -14.47 -7.44 -0.03
N LYS A 8 -14.79 -8.49 -0.81
CA LYS A 8 -15.71 -9.56 -0.42
C LYS A 8 -15.05 -10.91 -0.24
N PHE A 9 -13.80 -11.07 -0.65
CA PHE A 9 -13.16 -12.37 -0.61
C PHE A 9 -12.80 -12.77 0.82
N GLU A 10 -13.12 -14.02 1.18
CA GLU A 10 -12.69 -14.63 2.43
C GLU A 10 -11.25 -15.12 2.26
N TYR A 11 -10.32 -14.30 2.76
CA TYR A 11 -8.89 -14.50 2.57
C TYR A 11 -8.39 -15.88 3.06
N ASP A 12 -8.87 -16.35 4.21
CA ASP A 12 -8.50 -17.66 4.76
C ASP A 12 -8.91 -18.83 3.84
N LYS A 13 -10.06 -18.71 3.17
CA LYS A 13 -10.53 -19.70 2.18
C LYS A 13 -9.70 -19.72 0.90
N LEU A 14 -9.07 -18.59 0.55
CA LEU A 14 -8.29 -18.44 -0.68
C LEU A 14 -6.82 -18.79 -0.51
N THR A 15 -6.24 -18.52 0.67
CA THR A 15 -4.82 -18.78 0.93
C THR A 15 -4.58 -20.10 1.67
N GLY A 16 -5.62 -20.73 2.21
CA GLY A 16 -5.55 -22.03 2.88
C GLY A 16 -4.85 -22.00 4.24
N ALA A 17 -4.63 -20.82 4.81
CA ALA A 17 -3.97 -20.63 6.09
C ALA A 17 -4.62 -19.49 6.87
N ALA A 18 -4.88 -19.70 8.16
CA ALA A 18 -5.22 -18.62 9.07
C ALA A 18 -4.00 -17.72 9.20
N ARG A 19 -4.06 -16.49 8.69
CA ARG A 19 -2.95 -15.54 8.80
C ARG A 19 -3.29 -14.47 9.82
N GLY A 20 -2.27 -14.08 10.58
CA GLY A 20 -2.40 -13.03 11.58
C GLY A 20 -2.95 -11.72 11.00
N ASN A 21 -3.55 -10.92 11.86
CA ASN A 21 -4.04 -9.58 11.51
C ASN A 21 -2.87 -8.72 10.97
N PRO A 22 -2.96 -8.16 9.75
CA PRO A 22 -1.91 -7.33 9.15
C PRO A 22 -1.47 -6.14 10.00
N CYS A 23 -2.35 -5.62 10.86
CA CYS A 23 -2.13 -4.44 11.69
C CYS A 23 -1.56 -4.74 13.08
N THR A 24 -1.43 -6.02 13.46
CA THR A 24 -0.87 -6.39 14.76
C THR A 24 0.65 -6.42 14.69
N ASN A 25 1.29 -5.60 15.52
CA ASN A 25 2.75 -5.52 15.58
C ASN A 25 3.37 -6.81 16.16
N LEU A 26 4.71 -6.88 16.15
CA LEU A 26 5.48 -8.02 16.67
C LEU A 26 5.23 -8.32 18.16
N SER A 27 4.67 -7.37 18.91
CA SER A 27 4.30 -7.54 20.34
C SER A 27 2.84 -7.96 20.53
N GLY A 28 2.09 -8.22 19.46
CA GLY A 28 0.68 -8.62 19.55
C GLY A 28 -0.29 -7.47 19.78
N LYS A 29 0.13 -6.21 19.58
CA LYS A 29 -0.69 -5.01 19.82
C LYS A 29 -1.00 -4.28 18.52
N GLU A 30 -2.17 -3.67 18.46
CA GLU A 30 -2.52 -2.69 17.43
C GLU A 30 -2.14 -1.30 17.94
N GLU A 31 -1.24 -0.63 17.24
CA GLU A 31 -0.79 0.72 17.58
C GLU A 31 -1.77 1.78 17.01
N PRO A 32 -1.86 2.97 17.64
CA PRO A 32 -2.62 4.08 17.07
C PRO A 32 -2.20 4.39 15.62
N ARG A 33 -3.16 4.82 14.81
CA ARG A 33 -2.94 5.15 13.38
C ARG A 33 -2.51 6.59 13.15
N PHE A 34 -2.93 7.46 14.06
CA PHE A 34 -2.65 8.89 14.10
C PHE A 34 -2.11 9.23 15.48
N SER A 35 -1.24 10.24 15.58
CA SER A 35 -0.69 10.69 16.86
C SER A 35 -0.47 12.18 16.86
N ASP A 36 -1.03 12.85 17.86
CA ASP A 36 -0.81 14.29 18.09
C ASP A 36 0.45 14.54 18.95
N LYS A 37 1.18 13.48 19.30
CA LYS A 37 2.38 13.52 20.17
C LYS A 37 3.65 13.12 19.45
N ILE A 38 3.57 12.20 18.49
CA ILE A 38 4.72 11.67 17.76
C ILE A 38 4.48 11.91 16.28
N GLY A 39 5.15 12.92 15.70
CA GLY A 39 5.00 13.22 14.26
C GLY A 39 5.69 12.22 13.33
N GLY A 40 6.70 11.48 13.81
CA GLY A 40 7.37 10.48 12.99
C GLY A 40 8.73 10.03 13.51
N GLN A 41 9.47 9.35 12.65
CA GLN A 41 10.83 8.88 12.91
C GLN A 41 11.78 9.48 11.88
N CYS A 42 12.91 10.06 12.32
CA CYS A 42 13.89 10.70 11.44
C CYS A 42 15.32 10.14 11.61
N THR A 43 15.55 9.19 12.52
CA THR A 43 16.92 8.75 12.84
C THR A 43 17.53 7.91 11.72
N LYS A 44 18.81 8.15 11.44
CA LYS A 44 19.56 7.44 10.39
C LYS A 44 19.65 5.93 10.60
N GLU A 45 19.53 5.46 11.84
CA GLU A 45 19.55 4.03 12.16
C GLU A 45 18.28 3.32 11.65
N LYS A 46 17.16 4.05 11.57
CA LYS A 46 15.85 3.52 11.23
C LYS A 46 15.40 3.85 9.80
N ILE A 47 16.16 4.68 9.08
CA ILE A 47 15.79 5.18 7.76
C ILE A 47 16.97 5.01 6.81
N SER A 48 16.73 4.25 5.74
CA SER A 48 17.69 4.01 4.68
C SER A 48 18.11 5.31 4.00
N GLY A 49 19.41 5.54 3.84
CA GLY A 49 19.96 6.71 3.15
C GLY A 49 20.05 7.99 3.99
N SER A 50 19.52 8.00 5.21
CA SER A 50 19.65 9.14 6.13
C SER A 50 21.05 9.18 6.77
N THR A 51 21.50 10.40 7.12
CA THR A 51 22.75 10.71 7.82
C THR A 51 22.47 11.47 9.12
N ASN A 52 23.52 11.94 9.80
CA ASN A 52 23.36 12.79 11.00
C ASN A 52 22.78 14.17 10.69
N THR A 53 22.90 14.65 9.46
CA THR A 53 22.61 16.07 9.10
C THR A 53 21.54 16.20 8.02
N CYS A 54 21.16 15.12 7.37
CA CYS A 54 20.11 15.10 6.34
C CYS A 54 19.45 13.72 6.29
N GLY A 55 18.18 13.67 5.92
CA GLY A 55 17.46 12.41 5.84
C GLY A 55 15.97 12.58 5.57
N ALA A 56 15.29 11.46 5.36
CA ALA A 56 13.84 11.41 5.35
C ALA A 56 13.30 11.29 6.79
N CYS A 57 12.04 11.67 7.00
CA CYS A 57 11.30 11.40 8.23
C CYS A 57 10.10 10.53 7.89
N ALA A 58 10.05 9.29 8.38
CA ALA A 58 8.90 8.41 8.20
C ALA A 58 7.73 8.90 9.09
N PRO A 59 6.57 9.24 8.51
CA PRO A 59 5.42 9.76 9.25
C PRO A 59 4.82 8.68 10.15
N TYR A 60 4.14 9.09 11.22
CA TYR A 60 3.60 8.16 12.22
C TYR A 60 2.73 7.05 11.61
N ARG A 61 1.86 7.40 10.66
CA ARG A 61 1.04 6.45 9.88
C ARG A 61 1.89 5.36 9.24
N ARG A 62 3.01 5.71 8.60
CA ARG A 62 3.91 4.74 7.97
C ARG A 62 4.54 3.81 9.01
N LEU A 63 4.92 4.32 10.19
CA LEU A 63 5.58 3.50 11.22
C LEU A 63 4.74 2.27 11.61
N HIS A 64 3.42 2.40 11.53
CA HIS A 64 2.48 1.38 11.96
C HIS A 64 1.72 0.72 10.78
N LEU A 65 2.14 0.94 9.53
CA LEU A 65 1.49 0.39 8.32
C LEU A 65 1.17 -1.12 8.45
N CYS A 66 -0.07 -1.50 8.13
CA CYS A 66 -0.54 -2.88 8.25
C CYS A 66 0.03 -3.77 7.13
N HIS A 67 1.18 -4.40 7.37
CA HIS A 67 1.84 -5.27 6.38
C HIS A 67 2.41 -6.57 6.97
N HIS A 68 2.15 -6.89 8.24
CA HIS A 68 2.78 -8.02 8.92
C HIS A 68 2.35 -9.40 8.37
N ASN A 69 1.20 -9.48 7.69
CA ASN A 69 0.82 -10.69 6.95
C ASN A 69 1.84 -11.00 5.84
N LEU A 70 2.48 -9.98 5.26
CA LEU A 70 3.48 -10.14 4.20
C LEU A 70 4.74 -10.87 4.69
N GLU A 71 5.08 -10.71 5.98
CA GLU A 71 6.23 -11.36 6.60
C GLU A 71 6.04 -12.87 6.74
N ASN A 72 4.80 -13.36 6.70
CA ASN A 72 4.46 -14.77 6.90
C ASN A 72 3.99 -15.48 5.63
N ILE A 73 4.13 -14.82 4.48
CA ILE A 73 3.70 -15.44 3.23
C ILE A 73 4.57 -16.68 2.96
N SER A 74 3.90 -17.77 2.57
CA SER A 74 4.48 -19.08 2.30
C SER A 74 3.81 -19.74 1.10
N ASP A 75 4.42 -20.83 0.61
CA ASP A 75 3.92 -21.67 -0.48
C ASP A 75 3.65 -20.93 -1.81
N TYR A 76 4.71 -20.58 -2.53
CA TYR A 76 4.63 -19.99 -3.86
C TYR A 76 5.00 -21.06 -4.89
N ASN A 77 4.01 -21.75 -5.45
CA ASN A 77 4.24 -22.62 -6.60
C ASN A 77 3.80 -21.89 -7.88
N SER A 78 3.20 -22.58 -8.85
CA SER A 78 2.77 -22.00 -10.13
C SER A 78 1.85 -20.77 -10.04
N ASN A 79 1.23 -20.52 -8.87
CA ASN A 79 0.31 -19.40 -8.63
C ASN A 79 0.92 -18.20 -7.88
N ALA A 80 2.25 -18.08 -7.81
CA ALA A 80 2.96 -17.06 -7.04
C ALA A 80 2.42 -15.62 -7.26
N ARG A 81 2.15 -15.22 -8.51
CA ARG A 81 1.63 -13.87 -8.83
C ARG A 81 0.25 -13.60 -8.25
N HIS A 82 -0.64 -14.59 -8.26
CA HIS A 82 -2.01 -14.45 -7.77
C HIS A 82 -2.05 -14.50 -6.24
N LYS A 83 -1.21 -15.35 -5.64
CA LYS A 83 -1.03 -15.36 -4.18
C LYS A 83 -0.51 -14.01 -3.72
N LEU A 84 0.58 -13.49 -4.30
CA LEU A 84 1.13 -12.17 -3.93
C LEU A 84 0.07 -11.06 -4.03
N LEU A 85 -0.76 -11.06 -5.09
CA LEU A 85 -1.84 -10.09 -5.21
C LEU A 85 -2.84 -10.20 -4.06
N ALA A 86 -3.28 -11.42 -3.72
CA ALA A 86 -4.20 -11.63 -2.60
C ALA A 86 -3.62 -11.15 -1.26
N GLU A 87 -2.32 -11.38 -1.03
CA GLU A 87 -1.61 -10.90 0.16
C GLU A 87 -1.57 -9.39 0.30
N VAL A 88 -1.24 -8.73 -0.80
CA VAL A 88 -1.13 -7.27 -0.83
C VAL A 88 -2.51 -6.63 -0.72
N CYS A 89 -3.52 -7.20 -1.38
CA CYS A 89 -4.91 -6.75 -1.23
C CYS A 89 -5.41 -6.95 0.21
N TYR A 90 -5.03 -8.03 0.89
CA TYR A 90 -5.39 -8.26 2.28
C TYR A 90 -4.78 -7.22 3.22
N ALA A 91 -3.48 -6.96 3.08
CA ALA A 91 -2.78 -5.90 3.80
C ALA A 91 -3.45 -4.54 3.56
N ALA A 92 -3.69 -4.21 2.29
CA ALA A 92 -4.33 -2.97 1.87
C ALA A 92 -5.75 -2.81 2.43
N LYS A 93 -6.57 -3.86 2.43
CA LYS A 93 -7.92 -3.83 3.00
C LYS A 93 -7.88 -3.50 4.50
N HIS A 94 -7.04 -4.19 5.26
CA HIS A 94 -6.91 -3.97 6.70
C HIS A 94 -6.35 -2.58 7.03
N GLU A 95 -5.34 -2.12 6.27
CA GLU A 95 -4.82 -0.76 6.36
C GLU A 95 -5.94 0.28 6.15
N GLY A 96 -6.71 0.13 5.08
CA GLY A 96 -7.81 1.03 4.73
C GLY A 96 -8.89 1.07 5.81
N GLN A 97 -9.35 -0.09 6.28
CA GLN A 97 -10.34 -0.20 7.35
C GLN A 97 -9.87 0.50 8.64
N SER A 98 -8.64 0.23 9.08
CA SER A 98 -8.09 0.80 10.31
C SER A 98 -7.95 2.33 10.21
N LEU A 99 -7.46 2.84 9.07
CA LEU A 99 -7.38 4.28 8.82
C LEU A 99 -8.75 4.95 8.80
N VAL A 100 -9.71 4.40 8.07
CA VAL A 100 -11.07 4.98 7.97
C VAL A 100 -11.74 5.02 9.33
N GLU A 101 -11.60 3.96 10.14
CA GLU A 101 -12.22 3.94 11.46
C GLU A 101 -11.59 4.98 12.39
N LYS A 102 -10.25 5.06 12.44
CA LYS A 102 -9.54 6.00 13.32
C LYS A 102 -9.61 7.44 12.84
N HIS A 103 -9.79 7.68 11.54
CA HIS A 103 -9.90 9.03 10.99
C HIS A 103 -11.16 9.77 11.47
N LYS A 104 -12.23 9.04 11.80
CA LYS A 104 -13.47 9.61 12.36
C LYS A 104 -13.23 10.41 13.65
N GLU A 105 -12.34 9.92 14.50
CA GLU A 105 -11.95 10.60 15.73
C GLU A 105 -10.93 11.70 15.41
N TYR A 106 -9.92 11.39 14.59
CA TYR A 106 -8.84 12.30 14.23
C TYR A 106 -9.30 13.62 13.60
N ILE A 107 -10.31 13.59 12.72
CA ILE A 107 -10.82 14.80 12.04
C ILE A 107 -11.48 15.81 12.99
N THR A 108 -11.85 15.39 14.21
CA THR A 108 -12.42 16.31 15.21
C THR A 108 -11.41 17.33 15.71
N GLU A 109 -10.13 16.93 15.75
CA GLU A 109 -9.01 17.80 16.13
C GLU A 109 -8.24 18.31 14.91
N ASN A 110 -8.36 17.63 13.76
CA ASN A 110 -7.64 17.93 12.51
C ASN A 110 -8.61 18.05 11.32
N PRO A 111 -9.43 19.12 11.26
CA PRO A 111 -10.56 19.22 10.32
C PRO A 111 -10.15 19.29 8.84
N ASP A 112 -8.91 19.70 8.55
CA ASP A 112 -8.39 19.79 7.18
C ASP A 112 -7.95 18.41 6.62
N SER A 113 -7.79 17.41 7.49
CA SER A 113 -7.32 16.08 7.10
C SER A 113 -8.34 15.36 6.20
N GLN A 114 -7.89 14.94 5.01
CA GLN A 114 -8.72 14.25 4.02
C GLN A 114 -8.42 12.75 3.98
N ILE A 115 -9.41 11.90 4.30
CA ILE A 115 -9.24 10.44 4.34
C ILE A 115 -8.71 9.86 3.02
N CYS A 116 -9.15 10.36 1.87
CA CYS A 116 -8.65 9.88 0.58
C CYS A 116 -7.15 10.17 0.36
N THR A 117 -6.63 11.26 0.94
CA THR A 117 -5.20 11.58 0.91
C THR A 117 -4.42 10.64 1.83
N VAL A 118 -4.93 10.37 3.04
CA VAL A 118 -4.34 9.40 3.97
C VAL A 118 -4.25 8.01 3.33
N LEU A 119 -5.32 7.55 2.68
CA LEU A 119 -5.35 6.27 1.96
C LEU A 119 -4.38 6.28 0.75
N ALA A 120 -4.26 7.39 0.02
CA ALA A 120 -3.28 7.54 -1.06
C ALA A 120 -1.83 7.42 -0.58
N ARG A 121 -1.52 7.97 0.59
CA ARG A 121 -0.19 7.87 1.23
C ARG A 121 0.13 6.42 1.63
N SER A 122 -0.80 5.74 2.30
CA SER A 122 -0.62 4.31 2.65
C SER A 122 -0.54 3.40 1.43
N PHE A 123 -1.33 3.66 0.39
CA PHE A 123 -1.24 2.94 -0.88
C PHE A 123 0.15 3.04 -1.52
N ALA A 124 0.72 4.26 -1.56
CA ALA A 124 2.04 4.49 -2.11
C ALA A 124 3.15 3.81 -1.28
N ASP A 125 3.03 3.80 0.05
CA ASP A 125 3.97 3.11 0.93
C ASP A 125 3.90 1.59 0.77
N ILE A 126 2.70 1.00 0.66
CA ILE A 126 2.54 -0.44 0.32
C ILE A 126 3.24 -0.73 -1.02
N GLY A 127 3.06 0.15 -2.01
CA GLY A 127 3.73 0.04 -3.30
C GLY A 127 5.25 0.06 -3.19
N ASP A 128 5.81 0.94 -2.37
CA ASP A 128 7.26 0.99 -2.16
C ASP A 128 7.81 -0.22 -1.38
N ILE A 129 7.02 -0.85 -0.49
CA ILE A 129 7.39 -2.12 0.12
C ILE A 129 7.48 -3.22 -0.94
N VAL A 130 6.43 -3.39 -1.76
CA VAL A 130 6.39 -4.42 -2.82
C VAL A 130 7.53 -4.22 -3.82
N ARG A 131 7.81 -2.98 -4.19
CA ARG A 131 8.85 -2.62 -5.18
C ARG A 131 10.28 -2.61 -4.62
N GLY A 132 10.45 -2.76 -3.31
CA GLY A 132 11.76 -2.73 -2.66
C GLY A 132 12.39 -1.33 -2.58
N ARG A 133 11.56 -0.27 -2.56
CA ARG A 133 11.97 1.14 -2.51
C ARG A 133 11.77 1.81 -1.16
N ASP A 134 11.00 1.19 -0.27
CA ASP A 134 10.62 1.82 0.99
C ASP A 134 11.83 1.96 1.93
N LEU A 135 11.96 3.16 2.50
CA LEU A 135 13.11 3.66 3.22
C LEU A 135 13.07 3.30 4.72
N TYR A 136 11.90 2.97 5.28
CA TYR A 136 11.76 2.71 6.72
C TYR A 136 12.22 1.29 7.08
N ARG A 137 13.21 1.20 7.97
CA ARG A 137 13.78 -0.05 8.47
C ARG A 137 13.34 -0.39 9.89
N GLY A 138 12.87 0.59 10.65
CA GLY A 138 12.46 0.41 12.04
C GLY A 138 13.62 0.09 12.99
N ASN A 139 13.27 -0.36 14.19
CA ASN A 139 14.20 -0.83 15.21
C ASN A 139 14.93 -2.12 14.78
N LYS A 140 15.85 -2.64 15.61
CA LYS A 140 16.64 -3.82 15.25
C LYS A 140 15.79 -5.04 14.88
N GLN A 141 14.71 -5.32 15.62
CA GLN A 141 13.82 -6.45 15.35
C GLN A 141 13.01 -6.23 14.08
N GLU A 142 12.47 -5.03 13.88
CA GLU A 142 11.75 -4.65 12.66
C GLU A 142 12.66 -4.75 11.43
N LYS A 143 13.93 -4.35 11.56
CA LYS A 143 14.91 -4.46 10.48
C LYS A 143 15.16 -5.91 10.09
N GLU A 144 15.33 -6.81 11.06
CA GLU A 144 15.50 -8.24 10.81
C GLU A 144 14.27 -8.85 10.12
N GLN A 145 13.05 -8.47 10.52
CA GLN A 145 11.84 -8.90 9.82
C GLN A 145 11.72 -8.32 8.42
N ARG A 146 12.17 -7.08 8.24
CA ARG A 146 12.15 -6.42 6.95
C ARG A 146 13.11 -7.04 5.95
N GLU A 147 14.30 -7.44 6.40
CA GLU A 147 15.26 -8.20 5.59
C GLU A 147 14.64 -9.55 5.17
N LYS A 148 13.98 -10.27 6.09
CA LYS A 148 13.25 -11.50 5.75
C LYS A 148 12.13 -11.27 4.74
N LEU A 149 11.37 -10.17 4.87
CA LEU A 149 10.32 -9.81 3.93
C LEU A 149 10.90 -9.51 2.54
N ASP A 150 11.99 -8.76 2.45
CA ASP A 150 12.62 -8.45 1.16
C ASP A 150 13.17 -9.70 0.47
N GLU A 151 13.83 -10.59 1.21
CA GLU A 151 14.29 -11.89 0.68
C GLU A 151 13.11 -12.74 0.19
N LYS A 152 12.01 -12.80 0.96
CA LYS A 152 10.78 -13.48 0.50
C LYS A 152 10.24 -12.88 -0.78
N LEU A 153 10.15 -11.55 -0.87
CA LEU A 153 9.72 -10.89 -2.11
C LEU A 153 10.64 -11.24 -3.28
N LYS A 154 11.97 -11.28 -3.09
CA LYS A 154 12.93 -11.73 -4.13
C LYS A 154 12.61 -13.15 -4.59
N GLU A 155 12.40 -14.09 -3.66
CA GLU A 155 12.04 -15.47 -3.99
C GLU A 155 10.71 -15.57 -4.76
N ILE A 156 9.70 -14.80 -4.36
CA ILE A 156 8.40 -14.75 -5.05
C ILE A 156 8.59 -14.23 -6.46
N PHE A 157 9.30 -13.12 -6.63
CA PHE A 157 9.51 -12.51 -7.95
C PHE A 157 10.38 -13.38 -8.86
N LYS A 158 11.35 -14.11 -8.30
CA LYS A 158 12.08 -15.16 -9.03
C LYS A 158 11.15 -16.25 -9.57
N LYS A 159 10.18 -16.69 -8.77
CA LYS A 159 9.19 -17.68 -9.20
C LYS A 159 8.21 -17.11 -10.24
N ILE A 160 7.80 -15.85 -10.07
CA ILE A 160 6.99 -15.16 -11.08
C ILE A 160 7.77 -15.09 -12.39
N HIS A 161 9.04 -14.66 -12.38
CA HIS A 161 9.92 -14.58 -13.53
C HIS A 161 10.06 -15.92 -14.26
N ASN A 162 10.33 -17.00 -13.52
CA ASN A 162 10.44 -18.35 -14.07
C ASN A 162 9.12 -18.90 -14.66
N GLY A 163 7.98 -18.37 -14.23
CA GLY A 163 6.66 -18.72 -14.76
C GLY A 163 6.20 -17.87 -15.94
N LEU A 164 7.00 -16.90 -16.41
CA LEU A 164 6.70 -16.10 -17.59
C LEU A 164 7.03 -16.84 -18.88
N ASP A 165 6.29 -16.54 -19.96
CA ASP A 165 6.63 -17.02 -21.30
C ASP A 165 8.02 -16.50 -21.72
N GLY A 166 8.79 -17.28 -22.48
CA GLY A 166 10.21 -16.98 -22.77
C GLY A 166 10.47 -15.59 -23.35
N LYS A 167 9.56 -15.01 -24.14
CA LYS A 167 9.68 -13.62 -24.63
C LYS A 167 9.48 -12.57 -23.53
N ALA A 168 8.55 -12.80 -22.61
CA ALA A 168 8.29 -11.91 -21.48
C ALA A 168 9.41 -12.05 -20.43
N GLN A 169 9.82 -13.29 -20.13
CA GLN A 169 10.93 -13.58 -19.23
C GLN A 169 12.21 -12.88 -19.67
N ALA A 170 12.55 -12.95 -20.96
CA ALA A 170 13.75 -12.34 -21.53
C ALA A 170 13.84 -10.82 -21.32
N ARG A 171 12.71 -10.11 -21.22
CA ARG A 171 12.69 -8.66 -20.96
C ARG A 171 13.23 -8.30 -19.58
N TYR A 172 13.20 -9.24 -18.64
CA TYR A 172 13.58 -9.03 -17.24
C TYR A 172 14.89 -9.74 -16.85
N ASN A 173 15.68 -10.22 -17.83
CA ASN A 173 16.95 -10.91 -17.55
C ASN A 173 18.09 -9.97 -17.12
N GLY A 174 17.90 -8.65 -17.19
CA GLY A 174 18.90 -7.66 -16.78
C GLY A 174 19.03 -7.47 -15.26
N ASP A 175 18.02 -7.87 -14.48
CA ASP A 175 18.03 -7.82 -13.02
C ASP A 175 17.37 -9.09 -12.45
N THR A 176 18.19 -10.09 -12.16
CA THR A 176 17.76 -11.38 -11.61
C THR A 176 17.97 -11.50 -10.10
N ASP A 177 18.55 -10.47 -9.48
CA ASP A 177 18.84 -10.47 -8.05
C ASP A 177 17.70 -9.80 -7.27
N ASN A 178 17.23 -8.65 -7.76
CA ASN A 178 16.19 -7.87 -7.10
C ASN A 178 14.88 -7.86 -7.88
N PHE A 179 14.94 -8.05 -9.19
CA PHE A 179 13.79 -8.02 -10.11
C PHE A 179 13.08 -6.66 -10.14
N TYR A 180 13.77 -5.55 -9.90
CA TYR A 180 13.18 -4.21 -9.76
C TYR A 180 12.23 -3.87 -10.91
N GLN A 181 12.64 -4.09 -12.16
CA GLN A 181 11.77 -3.82 -13.32
C GLN A 181 10.50 -4.68 -13.31
N LEU A 182 10.62 -5.96 -12.99
CA LEU A 182 9.46 -6.85 -12.88
C LEU A 182 8.55 -6.46 -11.70
N ARG A 183 9.12 -5.99 -10.58
CA ARG A 183 8.35 -5.49 -9.43
C ARG A 183 7.57 -4.22 -9.77
N GLU A 184 8.19 -3.28 -10.50
CA GLU A 184 7.51 -2.07 -11.00
C GLU A 184 6.33 -2.42 -11.92
N ASP A 185 6.56 -3.28 -12.91
CA ASP A 185 5.54 -3.66 -13.88
C ASP A 185 4.42 -4.48 -13.21
N TRP A 186 4.77 -5.32 -12.23
CA TRP A 186 3.78 -6.04 -11.42
C TRP A 186 2.93 -5.08 -10.59
N TRP A 187 3.53 -4.09 -9.93
CA TRP A 187 2.75 -3.08 -9.20
C TRP A 187 1.82 -2.34 -10.17
N ASN A 188 2.35 -1.83 -11.27
CA ASN A 188 1.57 -1.10 -12.28
C ASN A 188 0.38 -1.91 -12.81
N ALA A 189 0.57 -3.21 -13.05
CA ALA A 189 -0.48 -4.12 -13.53
C ALA A 189 -1.58 -4.41 -12.50
N ASN A 190 -1.27 -4.30 -11.19
CA ASN A 190 -2.17 -4.72 -10.11
C ASN A 190 -2.67 -3.58 -9.22
N ARG A 191 -2.10 -2.37 -9.36
CA ARG A 191 -2.37 -1.21 -8.48
C ARG A 191 -3.86 -0.84 -8.40
N GLN A 192 -4.64 -1.09 -9.44
CA GLN A 192 -6.09 -0.86 -9.45
C GLN A 192 -6.83 -1.77 -8.46
N GLU A 193 -6.51 -3.07 -8.43
CA GLU A 193 -7.11 -4.02 -7.48
C GLU A 193 -6.67 -3.73 -6.04
N ILE A 194 -5.42 -3.30 -5.86
CA ILE A 194 -4.89 -2.91 -4.54
C ILE A 194 -5.55 -1.62 -4.05
N TRP A 195 -5.77 -0.65 -4.95
CA TRP A 195 -6.53 0.56 -4.63
C TRP A 195 -7.98 0.24 -4.26
N LYS A 196 -8.60 -0.68 -4.99
CA LYS A 196 -9.93 -1.19 -4.65
C LYS A 196 -9.96 -1.82 -3.26
N ALA A 197 -8.93 -2.56 -2.87
CA ALA A 197 -8.81 -3.16 -1.56
C ALA A 197 -8.70 -2.11 -0.43
N ILE A 198 -7.80 -1.13 -0.57
CA ILE A 198 -7.59 -0.10 0.47
C ILE A 198 -8.77 0.86 0.61
N THR A 199 -9.59 1.00 -0.44
CA THR A 199 -10.77 1.87 -0.44
C THR A 199 -12.08 1.06 -0.30
N CYS A 200 -12.03 -0.16 0.22
CA CYS A 200 -13.24 -0.92 0.49
C CYS A 200 -14.16 -0.14 1.44
N ASP A 201 -15.38 0.10 0.97
CA ASP A 201 -16.34 0.96 1.66
C ASP A 201 -17.28 0.12 2.52
N GLU A 202 -16.78 -0.27 3.69
CA GLU A 202 -17.56 -0.98 4.68
C GLU A 202 -18.52 -0.01 5.38
N GLU A 203 -19.80 -0.37 5.42
CA GLU A 203 -20.87 0.42 6.06
C GLU A 203 -21.06 1.82 5.46
N ASN A 204 -20.67 2.05 4.21
CA ASN A 204 -20.77 3.35 3.51
C ASN A 204 -19.93 4.49 4.14
N LYS A 205 -18.87 4.17 4.90
CA LYS A 205 -17.99 5.15 5.55
C LYS A 205 -17.23 6.07 4.57
N LEU A 206 -17.00 5.61 3.33
CA LEU A 206 -16.30 6.36 2.28
C LEU A 206 -17.25 6.88 1.18
N ALA A 207 -18.57 6.74 1.32
CA ALA A 207 -19.53 7.04 0.25
C ALA A 207 -19.46 8.48 -0.28
N SER A 208 -19.10 9.43 0.60
CA SER A 208 -18.94 10.85 0.30
C SER A 208 -17.49 11.33 0.36
N ALA A 209 -16.53 10.40 0.54
CA ALA A 209 -15.11 10.75 0.62
C ALA A 209 -14.60 11.15 -0.76
N SER A 210 -13.92 12.31 -0.83
CA SER A 210 -13.40 12.86 -2.07
C SER A 210 -11.87 13.01 -2.04
N TYR A 211 -11.22 12.69 -3.16
CA TYR A 211 -9.82 13.05 -3.34
C TYR A 211 -9.72 14.51 -3.80
N PHE A 212 -8.87 15.29 -3.12
CA PHE A 212 -8.82 16.75 -3.29
C PHE A 212 -8.50 17.18 -4.72
N ARG A 213 -7.66 16.41 -5.44
CA ARG A 213 -7.29 16.69 -6.82
C ARG A 213 -8.38 16.23 -7.78
N ALA A 214 -8.69 17.08 -8.75
CA ALA A 214 -9.60 16.78 -9.85
C ALA A 214 -8.90 15.90 -10.92
N THR A 215 -8.72 14.61 -10.61
CA THR A 215 -7.94 13.66 -11.42
C THR A 215 -8.79 12.67 -12.22
N CYS A 216 -10.11 12.71 -12.07
CA CYS A 216 -11.03 11.86 -12.80
C CYS A 216 -11.44 12.51 -14.13
N GLY A 217 -11.52 11.73 -15.20
CA GLY A 217 -11.75 12.27 -16.55
C GLY A 217 -10.45 12.39 -17.34
N GLY A 218 -10.51 12.20 -18.66
CA GLY A 218 -9.33 12.03 -19.52
C GLY A 218 -8.57 13.31 -19.87
N ASP A 219 -9.08 14.49 -19.49
CA ASP A 219 -8.53 15.79 -19.84
C ASP A 219 -8.41 16.68 -18.59
N GLU A 220 -7.25 17.33 -18.41
CA GLU A 220 -6.95 18.19 -17.24
C GLU A 220 -7.95 19.35 -17.08
N LYS A 221 -8.56 19.82 -18.18
CA LYS A 221 -9.52 20.94 -18.17
C LYS A 221 -10.93 20.55 -17.71
N THR A 222 -11.24 19.25 -17.70
CA THR A 222 -12.55 18.72 -17.31
C THR A 222 -12.42 17.70 -16.19
N GLY A 223 -11.31 17.73 -15.46
CA GLY A 223 -11.06 16.87 -14.33
C GLY A 223 -12.16 17.02 -13.28
N THR A 224 -12.66 15.90 -12.77
CA THR A 224 -13.57 15.86 -11.61
C THR A 224 -12.86 15.21 -10.43
N GLN A 225 -13.32 15.52 -9.22
CA GLN A 225 -12.83 14.85 -8.02
C GLN A 225 -13.34 13.41 -7.97
N ALA A 226 -12.54 12.54 -7.36
CA ALA A 226 -12.93 11.17 -7.05
C ALA A 226 -13.88 11.17 -5.84
N SER A 227 -15.13 11.59 -6.05
CA SER A 227 -16.08 11.96 -4.98
C SER A 227 -16.85 10.80 -4.35
N HIS A 228 -16.58 9.56 -4.77
CA HIS A 228 -17.23 8.37 -4.23
C HIS A 228 -16.19 7.31 -3.92
N LYS A 229 -16.05 6.98 -2.64
CA LYS A 229 -15.12 5.94 -2.16
C LYS A 229 -13.66 6.21 -2.56
N CYS A 230 -13.28 7.47 -2.72
CA CYS A 230 -11.96 7.84 -3.25
C CYS A 230 -11.66 7.20 -4.63
N ARG A 231 -12.67 7.00 -5.47
CA ARG A 231 -12.54 6.38 -6.80
C ARG A 231 -13.16 7.26 -7.87
N CYS A 232 -12.68 7.11 -9.10
CA CYS A 232 -13.28 7.76 -10.25
C CYS A 232 -14.48 6.97 -10.77
N LYS A 233 -15.48 7.68 -11.29
CA LYS A 233 -16.53 7.08 -12.10
C LYS A 233 -16.03 6.80 -13.52
N ASP A 234 -16.75 5.93 -14.23
CA ASP A 234 -16.47 5.66 -15.64
C ASP A 234 -16.62 6.94 -16.48
N LYS A 235 -16.11 6.92 -17.72
CA LYS A 235 -16.18 8.07 -18.65
C LYS A 235 -17.61 8.57 -18.90
N LYS A 236 -18.64 7.77 -18.57
CA LYS A 236 -20.05 8.10 -18.74
C LYS A 236 -20.69 8.61 -17.43
N GLY A 237 -19.94 8.66 -16.34
CA GLY A 237 -20.38 9.08 -15.01
C GLY A 237 -21.41 8.15 -14.37
N LYS A 238 -21.60 6.93 -14.88
CA LYS A 238 -22.71 6.05 -14.49
C LYS A 238 -22.33 5.01 -13.46
N ASN A 239 -21.13 4.45 -13.56
CA ASN A 239 -20.66 3.39 -12.66
C ASN A 239 -19.36 3.81 -11.98
N GLU A 240 -19.20 3.41 -10.72
CA GLU A 240 -17.90 3.46 -10.05
C GLU A 240 -16.89 2.60 -10.83
N THR A 241 -15.68 3.11 -10.99
CA THR A 241 -14.56 2.32 -11.52
C THR A 241 -13.53 2.11 -10.43
N ASP A 242 -12.69 1.11 -10.60
CA ASP A 242 -11.53 0.88 -9.73
C ASP A 242 -10.32 1.70 -10.20
N GLN A 243 -10.54 2.79 -10.95
CA GLN A 243 -9.49 3.70 -11.37
C GLN A 243 -8.93 4.43 -10.14
N VAL A 244 -7.61 4.31 -9.97
CA VAL A 244 -6.84 5.00 -8.93
C VAL A 244 -6.76 6.49 -9.29
N PRO A 245 -7.28 7.41 -8.45
CA PRO A 245 -7.26 8.85 -8.72
C PRO A 245 -5.93 9.52 -8.34
N THR A 246 -4.99 8.79 -7.76
CA THR A 246 -3.69 9.31 -7.32
C THR A 246 -2.54 8.73 -8.13
N TYR A 247 -1.44 9.49 -8.16
CA TYR A 247 -0.13 9.09 -8.68
C TYR A 247 0.95 9.15 -7.59
N PHE A 248 0.56 9.20 -6.32
CA PHE A 248 1.49 9.23 -5.19
C PHE A 248 2.46 8.05 -5.23
N ASP A 249 2.03 6.88 -5.67
CA ASP A 249 2.90 5.71 -5.86
C ASP A 249 4.00 5.90 -6.92
N TYR A 250 3.96 6.96 -7.72
CA TYR A 250 5.04 7.34 -8.65
C TYR A 250 5.86 8.56 -8.19
N VAL A 251 5.51 9.15 -7.05
CA VAL A 251 6.30 10.23 -6.41
C VAL A 251 7.35 9.60 -5.48
N PRO A 252 8.63 10.03 -5.48
CA PRO A 252 9.64 9.53 -4.55
C PRO A 252 9.19 9.61 -3.08
N GLN A 253 9.44 8.55 -2.30
CA GLN A 253 8.93 8.42 -0.92
C GLN A 253 9.33 9.59 -0.01
N PHE A 254 10.56 10.09 -0.12
CA PHE A 254 11.03 11.27 0.61
C PHE A 254 10.09 12.48 0.43
N LEU A 255 9.66 12.78 -0.79
CA LEU A 255 8.81 13.94 -1.08
C LEU A 255 7.40 13.74 -0.51
N ARG A 256 6.87 12.52 -0.54
CA ARG A 256 5.55 12.21 0.03
C ARG A 256 5.54 12.34 1.54
N TRP A 257 6.57 11.83 2.19
CA TRP A 257 6.71 11.95 3.63
C TRP A 257 6.97 13.39 4.07
N PHE A 258 7.72 14.16 3.27
CA PHE A 258 7.93 15.57 3.57
C PHE A 258 6.64 16.39 3.43
N GLU A 259 5.82 16.08 2.43
CA GLU A 259 4.50 16.70 2.27
C GLU A 259 3.52 16.29 3.38
N GLU A 260 3.50 15.02 3.79
CA GLU A 260 2.70 14.57 4.95
C GLU A 260 3.12 15.28 6.25
N TRP A 261 4.42 15.43 6.49
CA TRP A 261 4.94 16.15 7.66
C TRP A 261 4.62 17.65 7.65
N ALA A 262 4.38 18.25 6.48
CA ALA A 262 4.00 19.65 6.39
C ALA A 262 2.49 19.87 6.61
N GLU A 263 1.68 18.80 6.51
CA GLU A 263 0.24 18.84 6.78
C GLU A 263 -0.13 18.46 8.22
N ASP A 264 0.68 17.60 8.86
CA ASP A 264 0.56 17.21 10.28
C ASP A 264 1.16 18.27 11.23
#